data_AF-A0A6I4RBL5-F1
#
_entry.id   AF-A0A6I4RBL5-F1
#
_cell.length_a   1.000
_cell.length_b   1.000
_cell.length_c   1.000
_cell.angle_alpha   90.00
_cell.angle_beta   90.00
_cell.angle_gamma   90.00
#
_symmetry.space_group_name_H-M   'P 1'
#
loop_
_entity.id
_entity.type
_entity.pdbx_description
1 polymer ?
#
loop_
_entity_poly.entity_id
_entity_poly.type
_entity_poly.pdbx_seq_one_letter_code
_entity_poly.pdbx_strand_id
1 'polypeptide(L)'
;MWNEGECVDGASDSRAFWWERLPEDFCRQADGTELDARHRLRIHGAAAVERVMRTPLSATVASAALSSLLGPGSLQREFEALRFYEPLARAGDASRVFLPPPKGIDISERVLPGKDIRRLQLRFASPFKPLNPFALPQFEAMQRNTFAHAQHWCHGDRPRPTLIVIHGFAADSHCMNAHALSLAGLYRKGYDILLFTYPHHGRRAERGSWFSGQGVFGRGLVAFNEAPLHAIHDLQVFIDYLQGRGVEHIGVAGISLGGYTAALLAAVDERLDYCVPIVPAVSPVDAFLEWQPTGLLLSRLMRRQGIGVAEMRGLLAVHNPLTYAPHLDGRRVLIIGGAGDRVTMPRHLRLLQQHWVGSELHWFPGNHILHFGRREYLTRMGELMDRYSGL
;
A
#
# COMPACT_ATOMS: atom_id res chain seq x y z
N MET A 1 10.84 50.84 -37.73
CA MET A 1 11.51 50.44 -36.47
C MET A 1 10.67 49.33 -35.89
N TRP A 2 10.95 48.10 -36.30
CA TRP A 2 10.26 46.89 -35.86
C TRP A 2 11.04 46.38 -34.66
N ASN A 3 10.42 46.30 -33.49
CA ASN A 3 11.04 45.68 -32.32
C ASN A 3 10.55 44.24 -32.27
N GLU A 4 11.45 43.34 -32.66
CA GLU A 4 11.39 41.91 -32.35
C GLU A 4 11.55 41.76 -30.84
N GLY A 5 10.49 41.30 -30.18
CA GLY A 5 10.49 40.95 -28.76
C GLY A 5 10.24 39.46 -28.61
N GLU A 6 11.33 38.71 -28.57
CA GLU A 6 11.52 37.40 -27.95
C GLU A 6 10.26 36.56 -27.68
N CYS A 7 9.97 35.62 -28.59
CA CYS A 7 9.29 34.38 -28.22
C CYS A 7 10.19 33.63 -27.22
N VAL A 8 9.93 33.82 -25.93
CA VAL A 8 10.44 32.89 -24.92
C VAL A 8 9.66 31.60 -25.10
N ASP A 9 10.31 30.63 -25.74
CA ASP A 9 9.88 29.23 -25.77
C ASP A 9 9.63 28.75 -24.34
N GLY A 10 8.35 28.68 -23.96
CA GLY A 10 7.88 28.05 -22.73
C GLY A 10 7.97 26.54 -22.81
N ALA A 11 9.17 26.01 -22.97
CA ALA A 11 9.49 24.60 -22.81
C ALA A 11 10.06 24.35 -21.40
N SER A 12 9.18 24.31 -20.39
CA SER A 12 9.46 23.75 -19.06
C SER A 12 8.12 23.23 -18.52
N ASP A 13 7.92 22.00 -18.05
CA ASP A 13 8.83 20.99 -17.51
C ASP A 13 8.07 19.64 -17.53
N SER A 14 8.18 18.86 -18.60
CA SER A 14 7.47 17.58 -18.73
C SER A 14 8.22 16.42 -18.05
N ARG A 15 9.28 16.69 -17.28
CA ARG A 15 10.16 15.67 -16.68
C ARG A 15 10.18 15.68 -15.15
N ALA A 16 9.56 16.65 -14.48
CA ALA A 16 9.48 16.67 -13.03
C ALA A 16 8.78 15.42 -12.47
N PHE A 17 9.36 14.80 -11.45
CA PHE A 17 8.79 13.63 -10.80
C PHE A 17 7.52 13.98 -10.03
N TRP A 18 6.66 13.00 -9.71
CA TRP A 18 5.39 13.29 -9.02
C TRP A 18 5.60 14.01 -7.68
N TRP A 19 6.68 13.69 -6.95
CA TRP A 19 6.97 14.30 -5.65
C TRP A 19 7.43 15.77 -5.72
N GLU A 20 7.98 16.19 -6.87
CA GLU A 20 8.39 17.57 -7.15
C GLU A 20 7.23 18.38 -7.73
N ARG A 21 6.35 17.75 -8.52
CA ARG A 21 5.15 18.38 -9.09
C ARG A 21 4.07 18.68 -8.04
N LEU A 22 4.03 17.91 -6.96
CA LEU A 22 3.08 18.15 -5.88
C LEU A 22 3.46 19.40 -5.09
N PRO A 23 2.53 20.36 -4.90
CA PRO A 23 2.78 21.53 -4.07
C PRO A 23 3.28 21.17 -2.67
N GLU A 24 4.14 22.02 -2.09
CA GLU A 24 4.63 21.83 -0.72
C GLU A 24 3.48 21.82 0.30
N ASP A 25 2.42 22.56 0.01
CA ASP A 25 1.23 22.68 0.85
C ASP A 25 0.14 21.65 0.51
N PHE A 26 0.41 20.66 -0.35
CA PHE A 26 -0.59 19.67 -0.79
C PHE A 26 -1.33 19.00 0.38
N CYS A 27 -0.63 18.69 1.48
CA CYS A 27 -1.22 18.12 2.69
C CYS A 27 -2.20 19.07 3.43
N ARG A 28 -2.25 20.35 3.07
CA ARG A 28 -3.14 21.38 3.64
C ARG A 28 -4.27 21.79 2.70
N GLN A 29 -4.25 21.33 1.45
CA GLN A 29 -5.25 21.71 0.47
C GLN A 29 -6.63 21.16 0.84
N ALA A 30 -7.68 21.87 0.43
CA ALA A 30 -9.04 21.47 0.75
C ALA A 30 -9.38 20.11 0.13
N ASP A 31 -10.00 19.25 0.94
CA ASP A 31 -10.57 17.98 0.46
C ASP A 31 -12.05 18.15 0.18
N GLY A 32 -12.47 17.64 -0.98
CA GLY A 32 -13.88 17.42 -1.25
C GLY A 32 -14.14 16.38 -2.32
N THR A 33 -15.28 15.71 -2.19
CA THR A 33 -15.76 14.67 -3.12
C THR A 33 -17.07 15.07 -3.77
N GLU A 34 -17.44 14.41 -4.86
CA GLU A 34 -18.70 14.61 -5.55
C GLU A 34 -19.92 14.25 -4.66
N LEU A 35 -19.70 13.49 -3.56
CA LEU A 35 -20.72 13.18 -2.55
C LEU A 35 -20.95 14.29 -1.52
N ASP A 36 -20.05 15.26 -1.39
CA ASP A 36 -20.14 16.32 -0.38
C ASP A 36 -21.38 17.19 -0.57
N ALA A 37 -21.77 17.40 -1.83
CA ALA A 37 -22.98 18.16 -2.19
C ALA A 37 -24.28 17.44 -1.75
N ARG A 38 -24.28 16.10 -1.68
CA ARG A 38 -25.47 15.29 -1.42
C ARG A 38 -25.56 14.76 0.02
N HIS A 39 -24.42 14.63 0.70
CA HIS A 39 -24.35 14.02 2.05
C HIS A 39 -23.52 14.82 3.06
N ARG A 40 -23.48 16.16 2.90
CA ARG A 40 -22.68 17.10 3.69
C ARG A 40 -22.63 16.82 5.20
N LEU A 41 -23.78 16.66 5.85
CA LEU A 41 -23.87 16.40 7.30
C LEU A 41 -23.27 15.04 7.71
N ARG A 42 -23.49 13.99 6.91
CA ARG A 42 -22.93 12.64 7.18
C ARG A 42 -21.41 12.62 6.98
N ILE A 43 -20.93 13.30 5.95
CA ILE A 43 -19.50 13.37 5.60
C ILE A 43 -18.72 14.19 6.62
N HIS A 44 -19.23 15.37 7.03
CA HIS A 44 -18.58 16.17 8.06
C HIS A 44 -18.62 15.49 9.44
N GLY A 45 -19.73 14.80 9.78
CA GLY A 45 -19.83 14.02 11.01
C GLY A 45 -18.83 12.85 11.05
N ALA A 46 -18.71 12.09 9.95
CA ALA A 46 -17.75 10.99 9.83
C ALA A 46 -16.29 11.47 9.92
N ALA A 47 -15.97 12.63 9.33
CA ALA A 47 -14.63 13.23 9.39
C ALA A 47 -14.24 13.70 10.79
N ALA A 48 -15.19 14.13 11.62
CA ALA A 48 -14.92 14.53 13.01
C ALA A 48 -14.61 13.30 13.90
N VAL A 49 -15.41 12.24 13.78
CA VAL A 49 -15.20 10.96 14.49
C VAL A 49 -13.83 10.36 14.15
N GLU A 50 -13.46 10.43 12.87
CA GLU A 50 -12.19 9.88 12.42
C GLU A 50 -10.97 10.62 12.95
N ARG A 51 -11.00 11.95 13.05
CA ARG A 51 -9.87 12.70 13.65
C ARG A 51 -9.59 12.26 15.09
N VAL A 52 -10.64 11.96 15.86
CA VAL A 52 -10.53 11.42 17.22
C VAL A 52 -9.94 10.00 17.18
N MET A 53 -10.47 9.10 16.35
CA MET A 53 -9.97 7.71 16.27
C MET A 53 -8.55 7.59 15.70
N ARG A 54 -8.13 8.53 14.85
CA ARG A 54 -6.79 8.59 14.27
C ARG A 54 -5.72 9.00 15.28
N THR A 55 -6.07 9.75 16.32
CA THR A 55 -5.08 10.32 17.25
C THR A 55 -4.34 9.24 18.06
N PRO A 56 -5.01 8.22 18.63
CA PRO A 56 -4.31 7.09 19.26
C PRO A 56 -3.37 6.35 18.31
N LEU A 57 -3.81 6.07 17.08
CA LEU A 57 -2.99 5.42 16.06
C LEU A 57 -1.75 6.26 15.73
N SER A 58 -1.93 7.57 15.52
CA SER A 58 -0.84 8.51 15.27
C SER A 58 0.15 8.57 16.44
N ALA A 59 -0.34 8.58 17.68
CA ALA A 59 0.52 8.56 18.86
C ALA A 59 1.34 7.27 18.92
N THR A 60 0.72 6.12 18.66
CA THR A 60 1.42 4.82 18.60
C THR A 60 2.50 4.80 17.52
N VAL A 61 2.20 5.29 16.31
CA VAL A 61 3.17 5.41 15.21
C VAL A 61 4.32 6.34 15.59
N ALA A 62 4.03 7.50 16.18
CA ALA A 62 5.04 8.46 16.62
C ALA A 62 5.96 7.87 17.71
N SER A 63 5.40 7.16 18.68
CA SER A 63 6.18 6.49 19.73
C SER A 63 7.07 5.38 19.18
N ALA A 64 6.56 4.56 18.26
CA ALA A 64 7.36 3.53 17.59
C ALA A 64 8.51 4.17 16.79
N ALA A 65 8.23 5.20 15.98
CA ALA A 65 9.26 5.92 15.23
C ALA A 65 10.32 6.52 16.15
N LEU A 66 9.93 7.12 17.28
CA LEU A 66 10.87 7.71 18.23
C LEU A 66 11.83 6.67 18.82
N SER A 67 11.38 5.44 19.08
CA SER A 67 12.28 4.40 19.61
C SER A 67 13.43 4.03 18.68
N SER A 68 13.25 4.19 17.36
CA SER A 68 14.31 3.93 16.38
C SER A 68 15.37 5.04 16.31
N LEU A 69 15.06 6.22 16.86
CA LEU A 69 15.92 7.40 16.84
C LEU A 69 16.68 7.60 18.17
N LEU A 70 16.61 6.62 19.07
CA LEU A 70 17.30 6.63 20.37
C LEU A 70 18.79 6.30 20.19
N GLY A 71 19.60 7.30 19.88
CA GLY A 71 21.06 7.15 19.85
C GLY A 71 21.78 8.38 19.29
N PRO A 72 23.00 8.71 19.77
CA PRO A 72 23.79 9.79 19.21
C PRO A 72 24.01 9.61 17.70
N GLY A 73 23.66 10.64 16.92
CA GLY A 73 23.80 10.65 15.46
C GLY A 73 22.88 9.68 14.70
N SER A 74 21.96 8.97 15.37
CA SER A 74 21.04 8.02 14.73
C SER A 74 20.22 8.68 13.63
N LEU A 75 19.67 9.88 13.90
CA LEU A 75 18.89 10.63 12.92
C LEU A 75 19.69 10.97 11.65
N GLN A 76 20.92 11.45 11.79
CA GLN A 76 21.74 11.84 10.63
C GLN A 76 22.09 10.63 9.77
N ARG A 77 22.49 9.52 10.41
CA ARG A 77 22.78 8.26 9.70
C ARG A 77 21.56 7.71 8.97
N GLU A 78 20.37 7.82 9.58
CA GLU A 78 19.12 7.39 8.95
C GLU A 78 18.82 8.18 7.67
N PHE A 79 18.97 9.51 7.72
CA PHE A 79 18.74 10.38 6.56
C PHE A 79 19.80 10.24 5.49
N GLU A 80 21.07 10.05 5.87
CA GLU A 80 22.14 9.73 4.93
C GLU A 80 21.86 8.40 4.22
N ALA A 81 21.45 7.37 4.97
CA ALA A 81 21.07 6.09 4.41
C ALA A 81 19.84 6.19 3.50
N LEU A 82 18.86 7.06 3.80
CA LEU A 82 17.69 7.27 2.93
C LEU A 82 18.06 7.80 1.54
N ARG A 83 19.15 8.58 1.41
CA ARG A 83 19.59 9.12 0.10
C ARG A 83 19.96 8.02 -0.89
N PHE A 84 20.23 6.80 -0.41
CA PHE A 84 20.44 5.62 -1.25
C PHE A 84 19.27 5.36 -2.23
N TYR A 85 18.03 5.63 -1.81
CA TYR A 85 16.84 5.30 -2.59
C TYR A 85 16.49 6.33 -3.68
N GLU A 86 16.96 7.57 -3.54
CA GLU A 86 16.59 8.64 -4.47
C GLU A 86 17.02 8.36 -5.92
N PRO A 87 18.26 7.92 -6.22
CA PRO A 87 18.65 7.56 -7.59
C PRO A 87 17.83 6.41 -8.18
N LEU A 88 17.36 5.47 -7.33
CA LEU A 88 16.52 4.35 -7.75
C LEU A 88 15.11 4.82 -8.09
N ALA A 89 14.51 5.65 -7.22
CA ALA A 89 13.21 6.26 -7.47
C ALA A 89 13.23 7.14 -8.74
N ARG A 90 14.29 7.94 -8.93
CA ARG A 90 14.46 8.78 -10.12
C ARG A 90 14.65 7.97 -11.41
N ALA A 91 15.21 6.77 -11.32
CA ALA A 91 15.30 5.90 -12.49
C ALA A 91 13.91 5.45 -12.98
N GLY A 92 12.91 5.37 -12.09
CA GLY A 92 11.56 4.92 -12.44
C GLY A 92 11.49 3.48 -12.98
N ASP A 93 12.57 2.71 -12.80
CA ASP A 93 12.75 1.38 -13.37
C ASP A 93 12.49 0.33 -12.28
N ALA A 94 11.31 -0.28 -12.34
CA ALA A 94 10.88 -1.31 -11.39
C ALA A 94 11.85 -2.50 -11.35
N SER A 95 12.50 -2.86 -12.46
CA SER A 95 13.41 -4.01 -12.54
C SER A 95 14.68 -3.84 -11.70
N ARG A 96 15.04 -2.60 -11.33
CA ARG A 96 16.20 -2.30 -10.47
C ARG A 96 15.88 -2.36 -8.98
N VAL A 97 14.59 -2.36 -8.62
CA VAL A 97 14.12 -2.28 -7.23
C VAL A 97 13.41 -3.58 -6.82
N PHE A 98 12.54 -4.09 -7.69
CA PHE A 98 11.73 -5.28 -7.47
C PHE A 98 12.31 -6.45 -8.27
N LEU A 99 13.44 -6.97 -7.80
CA LEU A 99 14.10 -8.11 -8.41
C LEU A 99 13.19 -9.35 -8.35
N PRO A 100 13.08 -10.14 -9.43
CA PRO A 100 12.27 -11.35 -9.41
C PRO A 100 12.82 -12.32 -8.37
N PRO A 101 11.95 -13.00 -7.60
CA PRO A 101 12.41 -13.96 -6.61
C PRO A 101 13.08 -15.17 -7.28
N PRO A 102 13.93 -15.92 -6.54
CA PRO A 102 14.46 -17.18 -7.03
C PRO A 102 13.34 -18.17 -7.37
N LYS A 103 13.52 -18.97 -8.42
CA LYS A 103 12.56 -20.02 -8.78
C LYS A 103 12.65 -21.20 -7.83
N GLY A 104 11.54 -21.94 -7.70
CA GLY A 104 11.51 -23.21 -6.95
C GLY A 104 11.52 -23.06 -5.43
N ILE A 105 11.03 -21.92 -4.90
CA ILE A 105 10.85 -21.75 -3.46
C ILE A 105 9.81 -22.76 -2.96
N ASP A 106 10.20 -23.58 -1.99
CA ASP A 106 9.31 -24.55 -1.37
C ASP A 106 8.30 -23.84 -0.45
N ILE A 107 7.01 -24.09 -0.71
CA ILE A 107 5.90 -23.52 0.05
C ILE A 107 5.22 -24.64 0.82
N SER A 108 5.42 -24.60 2.13
CA SER A 108 4.72 -25.51 3.04
C SER A 108 3.23 -25.18 3.10
N GLU A 109 2.42 -26.23 2.94
CA GLU A 109 0.96 -26.16 3.04
C GLU A 109 0.49 -26.90 4.28
N ARG A 110 -0.34 -26.25 5.10
CA ARG A 110 -1.00 -26.90 6.23
C ARG A 110 -2.50 -26.66 6.19
N VAL A 111 -3.28 -27.73 6.13
CA VAL A 111 -4.74 -27.66 6.20
C VAL A 111 -5.17 -27.03 7.53
N LEU A 112 -6.07 -26.05 7.46
CA LEU A 112 -6.71 -25.45 8.61
C LEU A 112 -8.16 -25.95 8.74
N PRO A 113 -8.69 -26.06 9.96
CA PRO A 113 -10.10 -26.41 10.16
C PRO A 113 -11.04 -25.41 9.46
N GLY A 114 -12.08 -25.93 8.81
CA GLY A 114 -13.13 -25.17 8.16
C GLY A 114 -14.29 -26.09 7.80
N LYS A 115 -15.52 -25.56 7.80
CA LYS A 115 -16.72 -26.30 7.34
C LYS A 115 -16.87 -26.15 5.83
N ASP A 116 -17.32 -24.98 5.40
CA ASP A 116 -17.74 -24.74 4.01
C ASP A 116 -16.64 -24.15 3.11
N ILE A 117 -15.51 -23.75 3.71
CA ILE A 117 -14.38 -23.15 3.01
C ILE A 117 -13.15 -23.96 3.37
N ARG A 118 -12.53 -24.59 2.37
CA ARG A 118 -11.25 -25.29 2.53
C ARG A 118 -10.13 -24.26 2.63
N ARG A 119 -9.34 -24.35 3.70
CA ARG A 119 -8.33 -23.36 4.08
C ARG A 119 -6.97 -24.01 4.21
N LEU A 120 -5.96 -23.44 3.56
CA LEU A 120 -4.57 -23.81 3.69
C LEU A 120 -3.80 -22.64 4.31
N GLN A 121 -2.98 -22.91 5.31
CA GLN A 121 -1.92 -22.01 5.72
C GLN A 121 -0.72 -22.26 4.80
N LEU A 122 -0.34 -21.26 4.03
CA LEU A 122 0.89 -21.24 3.25
C LEU A 122 2.00 -20.58 4.04
N ARG A 123 3.22 -21.09 3.91
CA ARG A 123 4.43 -20.51 4.50
C ARG A 123 5.68 -20.91 3.72
N PHE A 124 6.57 -19.95 3.50
CA PHE A 124 7.90 -20.18 2.94
C PHE A 124 8.97 -19.30 3.62
N ALA A 125 10.24 -19.68 3.50
CA ALA A 125 11.36 -18.83 3.90
C ALA A 125 11.53 -17.71 2.87
N SER A 126 11.27 -16.47 3.27
CA SER A 126 11.32 -15.31 2.38
C SER A 126 12.75 -15.14 1.84
N PRO A 127 12.97 -15.13 0.51
CA PRO A 127 14.28 -14.89 -0.06
C PRO A 127 14.71 -13.42 -0.02
N PHE A 128 13.80 -12.51 0.39
CA PHE A 128 14.03 -11.08 0.39
C PHE A 128 15.29 -10.69 1.18
N LYS A 129 16.06 -9.79 0.58
CA LYS A 129 17.16 -9.06 1.21
C LYS A 129 16.89 -7.56 1.03
N PRO A 130 17.11 -6.73 2.07
CA PRO A 130 16.89 -5.30 1.93
C PRO A 130 17.84 -4.74 0.86
N LEU A 131 17.33 -3.77 0.09
CA LEU A 131 18.10 -3.16 -1.00
C LEU A 131 19.20 -2.25 -0.45
N ASN A 132 18.92 -1.54 0.64
CA ASN A 132 19.87 -0.68 1.30
C ASN A 132 20.75 -1.47 2.29
N PRO A 133 22.09 -1.48 2.11
CA PRO A 133 23.00 -2.18 3.03
C PRO A 133 22.89 -1.73 4.49
N PHE A 134 22.47 -0.48 4.73
CA PHE A 134 22.24 0.03 6.08
C PHE A 134 21.16 -0.75 6.85
N ALA A 135 20.16 -1.29 6.15
CA ALA A 135 19.09 -2.09 6.76
C ALA A 135 19.48 -3.56 6.99
N LEU A 136 20.55 -4.05 6.34
CA LEU A 136 20.91 -5.47 6.34
C LEU A 136 21.06 -6.07 7.74
N PRO A 137 21.87 -5.47 8.67
CA PRO A 137 22.03 -6.06 10.01
C PRO A 137 20.71 -6.16 10.78
N GLN A 138 19.82 -5.18 10.58
CA GLN A 138 18.51 -5.16 11.24
C GLN A 138 17.58 -6.25 10.71
N PHE A 139 17.59 -6.49 9.40
CA PHE A 139 16.80 -7.54 8.75
C PHE A 139 17.33 -8.94 9.07
N GLU A 140 18.65 -9.12 9.14
CA GLU A 140 19.28 -10.40 9.53
C GLU A 140 18.98 -10.79 10.99
N ALA A 141 18.80 -9.79 11.86
CA ALA A 141 18.41 -10.02 13.25
C ALA A 141 16.94 -10.48 13.41
N MET A 142 16.10 -10.35 12.37
CA MET A 142 14.69 -10.74 12.44
C MET A 142 14.54 -12.26 12.42
N GLN A 143 13.54 -12.77 13.15
CA GLN A 143 13.34 -14.22 13.28
C GLN A 143 11.95 -14.66 12.78
N ARG A 144 10.93 -13.83 12.99
CA ARG A 144 9.56 -14.12 12.54
C ARG A 144 9.30 -13.55 11.16
N ASN A 145 9.89 -12.38 10.86
CA ASN A 145 9.67 -11.72 9.58
C ASN A 145 10.40 -12.40 8.41
N THR A 146 11.32 -13.34 8.67
CA THR A 146 12.03 -14.17 7.68
C THR A 146 11.14 -15.22 7.02
N PHE A 147 9.93 -15.43 7.52
CA PHE A 147 8.94 -16.32 6.91
C PHE A 147 7.75 -15.51 6.39
N ALA A 148 7.42 -15.73 5.12
CA ALA A 148 6.19 -15.23 4.53
C ALA A 148 5.02 -16.14 4.93
N HIS A 149 3.84 -15.55 5.05
CA HIS A 149 2.63 -16.24 5.47
C HIS A 149 1.44 -15.77 4.65
N ALA A 150 0.60 -16.72 4.22
CA ALA A 150 -0.71 -16.44 3.65
C ALA A 150 -1.72 -17.52 4.06
N GLN A 151 -3.01 -17.17 4.06
CA GLN A 151 -4.09 -18.14 4.14
C GLN A 151 -4.76 -18.23 2.77
N HIS A 152 -4.71 -19.41 2.16
CA HIS A 152 -5.30 -19.68 0.86
C HIS A 152 -6.62 -20.43 1.05
N TRP A 153 -7.71 -19.84 0.57
CA TRP A 153 -9.01 -20.50 0.44
C TRP A 153 -9.10 -21.06 -0.97
N CYS A 154 -9.08 -22.38 -1.07
CA CYS A 154 -9.01 -23.06 -2.36
C CYS A 154 -10.07 -24.15 -2.46
N HIS A 155 -10.76 -24.24 -3.60
CA HIS A 155 -11.76 -25.28 -3.83
C HIS A 155 -11.11 -26.68 -3.90
N GLY A 156 -9.89 -26.77 -4.43
CA GLY A 156 -9.11 -28.00 -4.48
C GLY A 156 -9.50 -28.98 -5.59
N ASP A 157 -10.41 -28.59 -6.47
CA ASP A 157 -10.87 -29.38 -7.62
C ASP A 157 -10.08 -29.07 -8.89
N ARG A 158 -9.80 -27.79 -9.14
CA ARG A 158 -9.02 -27.30 -10.28
C ARG A 158 -8.44 -25.91 -9.97
N PRO A 159 -7.47 -25.42 -10.76
CA PRO A 159 -7.05 -24.03 -10.69
C PRO A 159 -8.23 -23.10 -11.02
N ARG A 160 -8.37 -22.04 -10.23
CA ARG A 160 -9.45 -21.06 -10.32
C ARG A 160 -8.87 -19.65 -10.30
N PRO A 161 -9.57 -18.67 -10.90
CA PRO A 161 -9.17 -17.29 -10.75
C PRO A 161 -9.03 -16.92 -9.28
N THR A 162 -7.89 -16.33 -8.94
CA THR A 162 -7.51 -16.11 -7.54
C THR A 162 -7.46 -14.62 -7.23
N LEU A 163 -8.12 -14.21 -6.15
CA LEU A 163 -8.00 -12.87 -5.60
C LEU A 163 -6.97 -12.87 -4.46
N ILE A 164 -5.87 -12.14 -4.63
CA ILE A 164 -4.94 -11.80 -3.56
C ILE A 164 -5.54 -10.66 -2.74
N VAL A 165 -5.62 -10.83 -1.43
CA VAL A 165 -6.16 -9.83 -0.49
C VAL A 165 -5.09 -9.39 0.50
N ILE A 166 -4.81 -8.09 0.51
CA ILE A 166 -3.81 -7.47 1.39
C ILE A 166 -4.51 -6.62 2.46
N HIS A 167 -4.26 -6.93 3.73
CA HIS A 167 -4.89 -6.24 4.84
C HIS A 167 -4.29 -4.86 5.14
N GLY A 168 -5.04 -4.03 5.87
CA GLY A 168 -4.57 -2.73 6.36
C GLY A 168 -3.61 -2.82 7.55
N PHE A 169 -3.06 -1.67 7.96
CA PHE A 169 -2.18 -1.60 9.12
C PHE A 169 -2.90 -2.01 10.41
N ALA A 170 -2.26 -2.86 11.22
CA ALA A 170 -2.84 -3.46 12.43
C ALA A 170 -4.15 -4.28 12.22
N ALA A 171 -4.49 -4.58 10.97
CA ALA A 171 -5.74 -5.22 10.56
C ALA A 171 -5.54 -6.64 10.01
N ASP A 172 -4.57 -7.41 10.51
CA ASP A 172 -4.15 -8.71 9.97
C ASP A 172 -5.12 -9.89 10.20
N SER A 173 -6.26 -9.64 10.85
CA SER A 173 -7.29 -10.65 11.05
C SER A 173 -7.93 -11.08 9.73
N HIS A 174 -7.66 -12.32 9.32
CA HIS A 174 -8.28 -12.96 8.16
C HIS A 174 -9.81 -12.92 8.18
N CYS A 175 -10.42 -13.14 9.35
CA CYS A 175 -11.88 -13.13 9.51
C CYS A 175 -12.47 -11.73 9.27
N MET A 176 -11.81 -10.70 9.79
CA MET A 176 -12.22 -9.32 9.61
C MET A 176 -12.15 -8.90 8.14
N ASN A 177 -11.04 -9.18 7.46
CA ASN A 177 -10.87 -8.89 6.03
C ASN A 177 -11.87 -9.68 5.17
N ALA A 178 -12.09 -10.96 5.50
CA ALA A 178 -13.10 -11.79 4.86
C ALA A 178 -14.51 -11.21 4.95
N HIS A 179 -14.89 -10.72 6.12
CA HIS A 179 -16.19 -10.06 6.31
C HIS A 179 -16.25 -8.69 5.61
N ALA A 180 -15.17 -7.90 5.69
CA ALA A 180 -15.10 -6.58 5.07
C ALA A 180 -15.30 -6.63 3.56
N LEU A 181 -14.71 -7.63 2.88
CA LEU A 181 -14.77 -7.78 1.43
C LEU A 181 -15.75 -8.86 0.95
N SER A 182 -16.58 -9.40 1.86
CA SER A 182 -17.53 -10.48 1.54
C SER A 182 -16.88 -11.66 0.79
N LEU A 183 -15.65 -12.03 1.17
CA LEU A 183 -14.82 -13.01 0.45
C LEU A 183 -15.46 -14.40 0.40
N ALA A 184 -16.31 -14.76 1.37
CA ALA A 184 -17.07 -16.02 1.33
C ALA A 184 -18.09 -16.04 0.18
N GLY A 185 -18.61 -14.89 -0.23
CA GLY A 185 -19.47 -14.75 -1.41
C GLY A 185 -18.67 -14.98 -2.70
N LEU A 186 -17.50 -14.35 -2.81
CA LEU A 186 -16.59 -14.53 -3.95
C LEU A 186 -16.11 -15.98 -4.06
N TYR A 187 -15.76 -16.60 -2.92
CA TYR A 187 -15.40 -18.01 -2.87
C TYR A 187 -16.52 -18.90 -3.42
N ARG A 188 -17.76 -18.74 -2.93
CA ARG A 188 -18.90 -19.49 -3.46
C ARG A 188 -19.22 -19.24 -4.93
N LYS A 189 -18.82 -18.08 -5.47
CA LYS A 189 -18.95 -17.76 -6.91
C LYS A 189 -17.90 -18.48 -7.77
N GLY A 190 -16.86 -19.04 -7.15
CA GLY A 190 -15.84 -19.85 -7.81
C GLY A 190 -14.45 -19.26 -7.82
N TYR A 191 -14.20 -18.15 -7.12
CA TYR A 191 -12.86 -17.59 -6.91
C TYR A 191 -12.12 -18.32 -5.79
N ASP A 192 -10.82 -18.52 -5.97
CA ASP A 192 -9.93 -18.81 -4.86
C ASP A 192 -9.44 -17.50 -4.22
N ILE A 193 -9.11 -17.51 -2.92
CA ILE A 193 -8.78 -16.29 -2.17
C ILE A 193 -7.46 -16.49 -1.43
N LEU A 194 -6.45 -15.67 -1.72
CA LEU A 194 -5.17 -15.69 -1.03
C LEU A 194 -5.04 -14.46 -0.11
N LEU A 195 -5.26 -14.66 1.18
CA LEU A 195 -5.11 -13.61 2.19
C LEU A 195 -3.65 -13.52 2.65
N PHE A 196 -2.96 -12.48 2.23
CA PHE A 196 -1.54 -12.26 2.53
C PHE A 196 -1.34 -11.65 3.93
N THR A 197 -0.35 -12.15 4.68
CA THR A 197 0.11 -11.52 5.93
C THR A 197 1.29 -10.60 5.64
N TYR A 198 1.06 -9.29 5.76
CA TYR A 198 2.06 -8.26 5.47
C TYR A 198 3.29 -8.37 6.40
N PRO A 199 4.50 -8.01 5.96
CA PRO A 199 5.69 -7.93 6.81
C PRO A 199 5.42 -7.23 8.15
N HIS A 200 6.01 -7.74 9.23
CA HIS A 200 5.83 -7.25 10.62
C HIS A 200 4.42 -7.38 11.23
N HIS A 201 3.47 -8.03 10.57
CA HIS A 201 2.11 -8.23 11.09
C HIS A 201 1.82 -9.69 11.47
N GLY A 202 0.89 -9.88 12.40
CA GLY A 202 0.41 -11.21 12.81
C GLY A 202 1.55 -12.16 13.16
N ARG A 203 1.65 -13.26 12.42
CA ARG A 203 2.72 -14.27 12.63
C ARG A 203 4.12 -13.75 12.34
N ARG A 204 4.23 -12.67 11.57
CA ARG A 204 5.49 -12.01 11.16
C ARG A 204 5.92 -10.89 12.12
N ALA A 205 5.09 -10.52 13.10
CA ALA A 205 5.45 -9.54 14.12
C ALA A 205 6.50 -10.14 15.08
N GLU A 206 7.65 -9.47 15.21
CA GLU A 206 8.75 -9.92 16.08
C GLU A 206 8.32 -10.04 17.55
N ARG A 207 8.99 -10.91 18.30
CA ARG A 207 8.75 -11.04 19.75
C ARG A 207 9.01 -9.69 20.44
N GLY A 208 8.14 -9.32 21.37
CA GLY A 208 8.23 -8.04 22.07
C GLY A 208 7.56 -6.86 21.36
N SER A 209 6.99 -7.06 20.17
CA SER A 209 6.13 -6.06 19.53
C SER A 209 4.88 -5.83 20.39
N TRP A 210 4.60 -4.56 20.71
CA TRP A 210 3.44 -4.13 21.49
C TRP A 210 2.12 -4.34 20.73
N PHE A 211 2.19 -4.31 19.38
CA PHE A 211 1.06 -4.54 18.50
C PHE A 211 1.51 -5.05 17.12
N SER A 212 0.59 -5.64 16.37
CA SER A 212 0.81 -6.13 15.00
C SER A 212 1.08 -4.96 14.04
N GLY A 213 2.20 -5.02 13.31
CA GLY A 213 2.62 -3.95 12.40
C GLY A 213 3.61 -2.95 12.99
N GLN A 214 3.93 -3.01 14.29
CA GLN A 214 4.89 -2.09 14.92
C GLN A 214 6.22 -2.00 14.14
N GLY A 215 6.72 -3.12 13.62
CA GLY A 215 7.99 -3.18 12.89
C GLY A 215 8.05 -2.33 11.62
N VAL A 216 6.92 -1.94 11.04
CA VAL A 216 6.87 -1.07 9.85
C VAL A 216 7.39 0.34 10.15
N PHE A 217 7.05 0.88 11.33
CA PHE A 217 7.45 2.24 11.74
C PHE A 217 8.48 2.27 12.87
N GLY A 218 8.55 1.19 13.65
CA GLY A 218 9.37 1.09 14.86
C GLY A 218 10.85 0.86 14.61
N ARG A 219 11.28 0.85 13.35
CA ARG A 219 12.60 0.38 12.92
C ARG A 219 13.39 1.38 12.09
N GLY A 220 12.89 2.60 11.93
CA GLY A 220 13.52 3.65 11.13
C GLY A 220 12.80 3.87 9.81
N LEU A 221 13.14 4.97 9.13
CA LEU A 221 12.61 5.31 7.81
C LEU A 221 13.22 4.43 6.71
N VAL A 222 14.45 3.96 6.88
CA VAL A 222 15.04 2.98 5.95
C VAL A 222 14.25 1.68 6.00
N ALA A 223 13.96 1.16 7.19
CA ALA A 223 13.11 -0.03 7.33
C ALA A 223 11.69 0.20 6.81
N PHE A 224 11.17 1.42 6.94
CA PHE A 224 9.88 1.81 6.35
C PHE A 224 9.91 1.72 4.82
N ASN A 225 11.02 2.10 4.16
CA ASN A 225 11.21 1.89 2.72
C ASN A 225 11.30 0.40 2.35
N GLU A 226 12.03 -0.39 3.13
CA GLU A 226 12.24 -1.81 2.83
C GLU A 226 10.98 -2.66 3.05
N ALA A 227 10.08 -2.27 3.96
CA ALA A 227 8.91 -3.10 4.30
C ALA A 227 7.94 -3.32 3.12
N PRO A 228 7.57 -2.31 2.30
CA PRO A 228 6.84 -2.53 1.06
C PRO A 228 7.63 -3.33 0.02
N LEU A 229 8.94 -3.12 -0.12
CA LEU A 229 9.78 -3.93 -1.04
C LEU A 229 9.75 -5.40 -0.66
N HIS A 230 9.85 -5.69 0.65
CA HIS A 230 9.71 -7.03 1.21
C HIS A 230 8.33 -7.62 0.90
N ALA A 231 7.27 -6.84 1.05
CA ALA A 231 5.91 -7.28 0.76
C ALA A 231 5.74 -7.66 -0.72
N ILE A 232 6.21 -6.82 -1.65
CA ILE A 232 6.13 -7.10 -3.09
C ILE A 232 6.91 -8.36 -3.45
N HIS A 233 8.14 -8.51 -2.94
CA HIS A 233 8.96 -9.68 -3.21
C HIS A 233 8.28 -10.99 -2.73
N ASP A 234 7.67 -10.99 -1.54
CA ASP A 234 6.92 -12.15 -1.05
C ASP A 234 5.64 -12.41 -1.87
N LEU A 235 4.96 -11.35 -2.30
CA LEU A 235 3.77 -11.46 -3.16
C LEU A 235 4.13 -12.05 -4.52
N GLN A 236 5.28 -11.70 -5.10
CA GLN A 236 5.78 -12.29 -6.34
C GLN A 236 6.01 -13.80 -6.22
N VAL A 237 6.51 -14.28 -5.08
CA VAL A 237 6.64 -15.73 -4.79
C VAL A 237 5.25 -16.39 -4.72
N PHE A 238 4.26 -15.74 -4.11
CA PHE A 238 2.89 -16.26 -4.10
C PHE A 238 2.25 -16.26 -5.49
N ILE A 239 2.54 -15.27 -6.34
CA ILE A 239 2.10 -15.26 -7.75
C ILE A 239 2.75 -16.42 -8.52
N ASP A 240 4.06 -16.63 -8.37
CA ASP A 240 4.76 -17.79 -8.96
C ASP A 240 4.14 -19.11 -8.53
N TYR A 241 3.78 -19.23 -7.24
CA TYR A 241 3.09 -20.41 -6.70
C TYR A 241 1.72 -20.63 -7.33
N LEU A 242 0.91 -19.57 -7.47
CA LEU A 242 -0.41 -19.67 -8.09
C LEU A 242 -0.29 -20.06 -9.58
N GLN A 243 0.57 -19.38 -10.33
CA GLN A 243 0.79 -19.67 -11.75
C GLN A 243 1.40 -21.06 -11.97
N GLY A 244 2.33 -21.50 -11.12
CA GLY A 244 2.91 -22.84 -11.16
C GLY A 244 1.88 -23.96 -10.92
N ARG A 245 0.73 -23.63 -10.34
CA ARG A 245 -0.42 -24.54 -10.19
C ARG A 245 -1.45 -24.41 -11.30
N GLY A 246 -1.21 -23.57 -12.31
CA GLY A 246 -2.10 -23.36 -13.44
C GLY A 246 -3.19 -22.31 -13.20
N VAL A 247 -3.04 -21.42 -12.22
CA VAL A 247 -3.93 -20.26 -12.09
C VAL A 247 -3.61 -19.26 -13.20
N GLU A 248 -4.55 -19.08 -14.12
CA GLU A 248 -4.38 -18.18 -15.27
C GLU A 248 -4.75 -16.72 -14.95
N HIS A 249 -5.73 -16.53 -14.05
CA HIS A 249 -6.24 -15.21 -13.71
C HIS A 249 -5.98 -14.84 -12.25
N ILE A 250 -5.27 -13.73 -12.02
CA ILE A 250 -4.89 -13.25 -10.69
C ILE A 250 -5.25 -11.78 -10.54
N GLY A 251 -6.11 -11.48 -9.57
CA GLY A 251 -6.42 -10.12 -9.17
C GLY A 251 -5.81 -9.76 -7.82
N VAL A 252 -5.70 -8.48 -7.54
CA VAL A 252 -5.31 -8.00 -6.21
C VAL A 252 -6.33 -6.98 -5.67
N ALA A 253 -6.68 -7.11 -4.39
CA ALA A 253 -7.41 -6.11 -3.64
C ALA A 253 -6.71 -5.83 -2.31
N GLY A 254 -6.84 -4.61 -1.82
CA GLY A 254 -6.29 -4.30 -0.51
C GLY A 254 -6.90 -3.06 0.12
N ILE A 255 -6.85 -3.02 1.44
CA ILE A 255 -7.45 -1.94 2.25
C ILE A 255 -6.35 -1.14 2.92
N SER A 256 -6.41 0.21 2.84
CA SER A 256 -5.47 1.10 3.52
C SER A 256 -4.01 0.87 3.10
N LEU A 257 -3.13 0.45 4.02
CA LEU A 257 -1.78 -0.04 3.71
C LEU A 257 -1.82 -1.13 2.63
N GLY A 258 -2.77 -2.06 2.71
CA GLY A 258 -2.94 -3.08 1.69
C GLY A 258 -3.40 -2.52 0.35
N GLY A 259 -4.19 -1.44 0.34
CA GLY A 259 -4.58 -0.75 -0.90
C GLY A 259 -3.39 -0.05 -1.55
N TYR A 260 -2.52 0.54 -0.74
CA TYR A 260 -1.24 1.08 -1.20
C TYR A 260 -0.34 -0.01 -1.81
N THR A 261 -0.19 -1.15 -1.13
CA THR A 261 0.62 -2.27 -1.62
C THR A 261 0.00 -2.95 -2.84
N ALA A 262 -1.33 -3.06 -2.91
CA ALA A 262 -2.04 -3.58 -4.08
C ALA A 262 -1.78 -2.70 -5.31
N ALA A 263 -1.84 -1.38 -5.14
CA ALA A 263 -1.47 -0.43 -6.18
C ALA A 263 0.01 -0.57 -6.57
N LEU A 264 0.93 -0.65 -5.60
CA LEU A 264 2.35 -0.85 -5.89
C LEU A 264 2.60 -2.14 -6.67
N LEU A 265 2.00 -3.26 -6.25
CA LEU A 265 2.13 -4.54 -6.93
C LEU A 265 1.63 -4.44 -8.38
N ALA A 266 0.46 -3.83 -8.60
CA ALA A 266 -0.09 -3.58 -9.94
C ALA A 266 0.73 -2.64 -10.81
N ALA A 267 1.56 -1.79 -10.20
CA ALA A 267 2.47 -0.90 -10.93
C ALA A 267 3.79 -1.59 -11.31
N VAL A 268 4.16 -2.71 -10.66
CA VAL A 268 5.51 -3.32 -10.82
C VAL A 268 5.49 -4.79 -11.21
N ASP A 269 4.31 -5.42 -11.27
CA ASP A 269 4.11 -6.80 -11.70
C ASP A 269 3.02 -6.87 -12.77
N GLU A 270 3.40 -7.27 -13.98
CA GLU A 270 2.53 -7.33 -15.15
C GLU A 270 1.55 -8.52 -15.16
N ARG A 271 1.66 -9.44 -14.20
CA ARG A 271 0.92 -10.71 -14.19
C ARG A 271 -0.46 -10.61 -13.55
N LEU A 272 -0.87 -9.42 -13.12
CA LEU A 272 -2.19 -9.18 -12.56
C LEU A 272 -3.18 -8.83 -13.66
N ASP A 273 -4.42 -9.30 -13.53
CA ASP A 273 -5.51 -8.99 -14.46
C ASP A 273 -6.28 -7.72 -14.09
N TYR A 274 -6.36 -7.42 -12.79
CA TYR A 274 -7.06 -6.27 -12.23
C TYR A 274 -6.58 -5.91 -10.81
N CYS A 275 -6.84 -4.65 -10.40
CA CYS A 275 -6.44 -4.13 -9.10
C CYS A 275 -7.59 -3.33 -8.45
N VAL A 276 -7.82 -3.57 -7.16
CA VAL A 276 -8.86 -2.89 -6.36
C VAL A 276 -8.26 -2.29 -5.08
N PRO A 277 -7.62 -1.12 -5.17
CA PRO A 277 -7.14 -0.40 -4.00
C PRO A 277 -8.29 0.30 -3.27
N ILE A 278 -8.48 -0.01 -1.99
CA ILE A 278 -9.55 0.51 -1.14
C ILE A 278 -8.95 1.42 -0.07
N VAL A 279 -9.40 2.66 -0.02
CA VAL A 279 -8.89 3.75 0.84
C VAL A 279 -7.35 3.81 0.91
N PRO A 280 -6.61 3.73 -0.22
CA PRO A 280 -5.16 3.55 -0.25
C PRO A 280 -4.38 4.76 0.31
N ALA A 281 -3.27 4.49 1.01
CA ALA A 281 -2.37 5.51 1.56
C ALA A 281 -1.31 6.00 0.54
N VAL A 282 -1.77 6.58 -0.57
CA VAL A 282 -0.94 6.87 -1.78
C VAL A 282 0.24 7.81 -1.52
N SER A 283 0.09 8.81 -0.64
CA SER A 283 1.22 9.64 -0.18
C SER A 283 1.41 9.53 1.33
N PRO A 284 2.31 8.62 1.79
CA PRO A 284 2.58 8.44 3.22
C PRO A 284 3.12 9.69 3.91
N VAL A 285 4.00 10.46 3.26
CA VAL A 285 4.57 11.70 3.82
C VAL A 285 3.47 12.72 4.11
N ASP A 286 2.61 12.98 3.13
CA ASP A 286 1.52 13.94 3.26
C ASP A 286 0.53 13.50 4.33
N ALA A 287 0.16 12.22 4.34
CA ALA A 287 -0.69 11.66 5.38
C ALA A 287 -0.09 11.87 6.78
N PHE A 288 1.18 11.52 6.98
CA PHE A 288 1.83 11.67 8.29
C PHE A 288 1.93 13.12 8.74
N LEU A 289 2.18 14.08 7.84
CA LEU A 289 2.23 15.51 8.18
C LEU A 289 0.90 16.02 8.76
N GLU A 290 -0.22 15.40 8.39
CA GLU A 290 -1.55 15.77 8.88
C GLU A 290 -2.00 15.05 10.14
N TRP A 291 -1.37 13.92 10.45
CA TRP A 291 -1.73 13.10 11.60
C TRP A 291 -1.00 13.61 12.84
N GLN A 292 -1.69 14.24 13.77
CA GLN A 292 -1.07 14.65 15.04
C GLN A 292 -1.14 13.51 16.06
N PRO A 293 -0.04 13.21 16.80
CA PRO A 293 1.24 13.96 16.87
C PRO A 293 2.34 13.58 15.85
N THR A 294 2.13 12.60 14.98
CA THR A 294 3.15 12.13 13.99
C THR A 294 3.68 13.28 13.11
N GLY A 295 2.82 14.17 12.65
CA GLY A 295 3.18 15.27 11.76
C GLY A 295 4.07 16.30 12.43
N LEU A 296 3.87 16.57 13.72
CA LEU A 296 4.78 17.41 14.49
C LEU A 296 6.17 16.78 14.60
N LEU A 297 6.23 15.47 14.86
CA LEU A 297 7.48 14.72 14.92
C LEU A 297 8.20 14.79 13.56
N LEU A 298 7.54 14.38 12.47
CA LEU A 298 8.11 14.36 11.12
C LEU A 298 8.59 15.76 10.70
N SER A 299 7.77 16.79 10.92
CA SER A 299 8.15 18.18 10.62
C SER A 299 9.40 18.63 11.38
N ARG A 300 9.57 18.19 12.63
CA ARG A 300 10.75 18.50 13.44
C ARG A 300 11.99 17.75 12.94
N LEU A 301 11.84 16.50 12.51
CA LEU A 301 12.94 15.71 11.94
C LEU A 301 13.42 16.34 10.63
N MET A 302 12.49 16.67 9.72
CA MET A 302 12.79 17.33 8.45
C MET A 302 13.52 18.66 8.65
N ARG A 303 13.02 19.54 9.53
CA ARG A 303 13.70 20.81 9.86
C ARG A 303 15.11 20.62 10.41
N ARG A 304 15.32 19.60 11.25
CA ARG A 304 16.65 19.28 11.81
C ARG A 304 17.64 18.77 10.78
N GLN A 305 17.16 18.23 9.66
CA GLN A 305 18.00 17.75 8.56
C GLN A 305 18.06 18.74 7.39
N GLY A 306 17.36 19.88 7.50
CA GLY A 306 17.35 20.90 6.45
C GLY A 306 16.62 20.49 5.18
N ILE A 307 15.71 19.50 5.25
CA ILE A 307 15.02 18.98 4.06
C ILE A 307 13.57 19.46 3.98
N GLY A 308 13.09 19.66 2.75
CA GLY A 308 11.71 20.04 2.43
C GLY A 308 10.76 18.84 2.25
N VAL A 309 9.47 19.12 2.03
CA VAL A 309 8.45 18.08 1.81
C VAL A 309 8.70 17.31 0.51
N ALA A 310 9.05 18.01 -0.57
CA ALA A 310 9.35 17.38 -1.87
C ALA A 310 10.54 16.42 -1.78
N GLU A 311 11.63 16.83 -1.11
CA GLU A 311 12.79 15.97 -0.87
C GLU A 311 12.41 14.74 -0.01
N MET A 312 11.65 14.94 1.07
CA MET A 312 11.19 13.83 1.91
C MET A 312 10.30 12.83 1.14
N ARG A 313 9.42 13.31 0.26
CA ARG A 313 8.64 12.46 -0.66
C ARG A 313 9.56 11.68 -1.59
N GLY A 314 10.58 12.33 -2.17
CA GLY A 314 11.58 11.69 -3.03
C GLY A 314 12.38 10.58 -2.35
N LEU A 315 12.78 10.79 -1.08
CA LEU A 315 13.48 9.78 -0.27
C LEU A 315 12.64 8.51 -0.01
N LEU A 316 11.31 8.61 -0.05
CA LEU A 316 10.36 7.50 0.14
C LEU A 316 9.69 7.06 -1.18
N ALA A 317 10.04 7.68 -2.31
CA ALA A 317 9.34 7.45 -3.57
C ALA A 317 9.63 6.06 -4.18
N VAL A 318 10.72 5.39 -3.77
CA VAL A 318 11.14 4.09 -4.31
C VAL A 318 10.08 3.00 -4.15
N HIS A 319 9.21 3.09 -3.15
CA HIS A 319 8.13 2.13 -2.96
C HIS A 319 6.74 2.73 -3.24
N ASN A 320 6.68 3.88 -3.91
CA ASN A 320 5.42 4.51 -4.27
C ASN A 320 4.90 4.03 -5.63
N PRO A 321 3.62 3.61 -5.76
CA PRO A 321 3.07 3.23 -7.05
C PRO A 321 3.20 4.32 -8.12
N LEU A 322 3.08 5.60 -7.73
CA LEU A 322 3.16 6.75 -8.66
C LEU A 322 4.54 6.90 -9.34
N THR A 323 5.56 6.22 -8.84
CA THR A 323 6.94 6.29 -9.34
C THR A 323 7.17 5.45 -10.60
N TYR A 324 6.39 4.40 -10.80
CA TYR A 324 6.59 3.42 -11.88
C TYR A 324 5.52 3.56 -12.94
N ALA A 325 5.85 3.36 -14.22
CA ALA A 325 4.83 3.39 -15.26
C ALA A 325 3.77 2.29 -15.00
N PRO A 326 2.47 2.61 -15.13
CA PRO A 326 1.42 1.63 -14.88
C PRO A 326 1.45 0.52 -15.95
N HIS A 327 1.48 -0.75 -15.51
CA HIS A 327 1.39 -1.92 -16.40
C HIS A 327 -0.06 -2.27 -16.74
N LEU A 328 -0.97 -2.11 -15.77
CA LEU A 328 -2.40 -2.31 -15.96
C LEU A 328 -3.05 -1.15 -16.72
N ASP A 329 -3.88 -1.49 -17.72
CA ASP A 329 -4.84 -0.54 -18.28
C ASP A 329 -5.76 -0.01 -17.17
N GLY A 330 -6.03 1.30 -17.16
CA GLY A 330 -6.82 1.92 -16.11
C GLY A 330 -8.22 1.29 -15.94
N ARG A 331 -8.84 0.77 -17.01
CA ARG A 331 -10.16 0.11 -16.95
C ARG A 331 -10.17 -1.17 -16.12
N ARG A 332 -8.98 -1.73 -15.84
CA ARG A 332 -8.75 -2.89 -14.95
C ARG A 332 -8.53 -2.47 -13.50
N VAL A 333 -8.62 -1.19 -13.18
CA VAL A 333 -8.39 -0.63 -11.85
C VAL A 333 -9.66 0.04 -11.32
N LEU A 334 -10.11 -0.43 -10.15
CA LEU A 334 -11.22 0.17 -9.40
C LEU A 334 -10.71 0.72 -8.07
N ILE A 335 -10.59 2.04 -7.99
CA ILE A 335 -10.18 2.75 -6.78
C ILE A 335 -11.44 3.03 -5.94
N ILE A 336 -11.44 2.62 -4.68
CA ILE A 336 -12.57 2.82 -3.78
C ILE A 336 -12.16 3.77 -2.66
N GLY A 337 -12.91 4.86 -2.47
CA GLY A 337 -12.63 5.90 -1.50
C GLY A 337 -13.76 6.19 -0.54
N GLY A 338 -13.44 6.52 0.71
CA GLY A 338 -14.39 7.10 1.65
C GLY A 338 -14.45 8.61 1.49
N ALA A 339 -15.64 9.17 1.22
CA ALA A 339 -15.79 10.62 1.03
C ALA A 339 -15.38 11.45 2.25
N GLY A 340 -15.57 10.92 3.45
CA GLY A 340 -15.22 11.54 4.71
C GLY A 340 -13.85 11.16 5.25
N ASP A 341 -13.02 10.43 4.49
CA ASP A 341 -11.73 9.91 4.94
C ASP A 341 -10.70 11.03 5.26
N ARG A 342 -10.12 10.95 6.46
CA ARG A 342 -9.11 11.82 7.07
C ARG A 342 -7.91 11.03 7.59
N VAL A 343 -7.79 9.77 7.18
CA VAL A 343 -6.59 8.95 7.29
C VAL A 343 -5.89 8.99 5.93
N THR A 344 -6.60 8.62 4.87
CA THR A 344 -6.17 8.70 3.47
C THR A 344 -7.09 9.65 2.70
N MET A 345 -6.73 10.94 2.74
CA MET A 345 -7.57 12.01 2.25
C MET A 345 -7.97 11.81 0.78
N PRO A 346 -9.20 12.23 0.37
CA PRO A 346 -9.69 12.05 -0.99
C PRO A 346 -8.73 12.50 -2.10
N ARG A 347 -7.96 13.58 -1.88
CA ARG A 347 -6.95 14.04 -2.85
C ARG A 347 -5.88 12.99 -3.15
N HIS A 348 -5.52 12.11 -2.22
CA HIS A 348 -4.56 11.03 -2.45
C HIS A 348 -5.08 10.02 -3.47
N LEU A 349 -6.38 9.72 -3.43
CA LEU A 349 -7.01 8.80 -4.37
C LEU A 349 -7.10 9.40 -5.77
N ARG A 350 -7.27 10.72 -5.88
CA ARG A 350 -7.21 11.41 -7.18
C ARG A 350 -5.82 11.33 -7.82
N LEU A 351 -4.73 11.36 -7.03
CA LEU A 351 -3.38 11.11 -7.57
C LEU A 351 -3.27 9.73 -8.19
N LEU A 352 -3.83 8.72 -7.52
CA LEU A 352 -3.85 7.36 -8.03
C LEU A 352 -4.72 7.19 -9.28
N GLN A 353 -5.85 7.90 -9.34
CA GLN A 353 -6.70 7.92 -10.52
C GLN A 353 -6.00 8.60 -11.72
N GLN A 354 -5.27 9.69 -11.47
CA GLN A 354 -4.45 10.36 -12.49
C GLN A 354 -3.31 9.48 -12.98
N HIS A 355 -2.78 8.61 -12.11
CA HIS A 355 -1.77 7.64 -12.45
C HIS A 355 -2.30 6.55 -13.40
N TRP A 356 -3.45 5.96 -13.08
CA TRP A 356 -4.16 5.04 -13.97
C TRP A 356 -5.29 5.76 -14.72
N VAL A 357 -4.92 6.49 -15.77
CA VAL A 357 -5.90 7.17 -16.64
C VAL A 357 -6.93 6.15 -17.15
N GLY A 358 -8.22 6.46 -16.97
CA GLY A 358 -9.32 5.58 -17.32
C GLY A 358 -9.78 4.64 -16.20
N SER A 359 -9.16 4.69 -15.02
CA SER A 359 -9.62 3.97 -13.83
C SER A 359 -10.93 4.51 -13.27
N GLU A 360 -11.72 3.59 -12.74
CA GLU A 360 -12.93 3.93 -12.01
C GLU A 360 -12.56 4.37 -10.59
N LEU A 361 -13.07 5.53 -10.17
CA LEU A 361 -12.99 6.01 -8.80
C LEU A 361 -14.39 6.04 -8.19
N HIS A 362 -14.65 5.13 -7.27
CA HIS A 362 -15.93 5.02 -6.59
C HIS A 362 -15.83 5.58 -5.16
N TRP A 363 -16.68 6.56 -4.85
CA TRP A 363 -16.83 7.10 -3.50
C TRP A 363 -17.99 6.44 -2.76
N PHE A 364 -17.76 6.05 -1.50
CA PHE A 364 -18.83 5.67 -0.58
C PHE A 364 -19.03 6.74 0.50
N PRO A 365 -20.26 6.91 1.02
CA PRO A 365 -20.61 7.96 1.99
C PRO A 365 -20.15 7.61 3.42
N GLY A 366 -18.86 7.38 3.61
CA GLY A 366 -18.23 6.99 4.87
C GLY A 366 -16.78 7.46 5.01
N ASN A 367 -16.00 6.82 5.86
CA ASN A 367 -14.60 7.18 6.12
C ASN A 367 -13.69 5.94 6.08
N HIS A 368 -12.44 6.04 6.55
CA HIS A 368 -11.45 4.97 6.48
C HIS A 368 -11.84 3.68 7.23
N ILE A 369 -12.78 3.79 8.18
CA ILE A 369 -13.20 2.69 9.07
C ILE A 369 -14.66 2.32 8.84
N LEU A 370 -15.52 3.32 8.61
CA LEU A 370 -16.96 3.17 8.48
C LEU A 370 -17.38 3.21 7.01
N HIS A 371 -17.56 2.03 6.43
CA HIS A 371 -17.93 1.84 5.02
C HIS A 371 -19.46 1.82 4.82
N PHE A 372 -20.13 2.96 4.95
CA PHE A 372 -21.57 3.05 4.66
C PHE A 372 -21.84 2.79 3.18
N GLY A 373 -22.88 2.02 2.86
CA GLY A 373 -23.19 1.66 1.47
C GLY A 373 -22.25 0.60 0.87
N ARG A 374 -21.45 -0.10 1.69
CA ARG A 374 -20.47 -1.13 1.30
C ARG A 374 -20.90 -2.08 0.19
N ARG A 375 -22.18 -2.47 0.16
CA ARG A 375 -22.70 -3.37 -0.87
C ARG A 375 -22.46 -2.87 -2.29
N GLU A 376 -22.57 -1.56 -2.53
CA GLU A 376 -22.44 -0.98 -3.86
C GLU A 376 -21.04 -1.18 -4.44
N TYR A 377 -20.00 -0.82 -3.68
CA TYR A 377 -18.63 -1.02 -4.16
C TYR A 377 -18.24 -2.50 -4.24
N LEU A 378 -18.82 -3.37 -3.40
CA LEU A 378 -18.60 -4.82 -3.50
C LEU A 378 -19.24 -5.40 -4.77
N THR A 379 -20.38 -4.88 -5.20
CA THR A 379 -20.98 -5.23 -6.50
C THR A 379 -20.06 -4.81 -7.65
N ARG A 380 -19.58 -3.56 -7.64
CA ARG A 380 -18.62 -3.07 -8.66
C ARG A 380 -17.33 -3.87 -8.69
N MET A 381 -16.80 -4.22 -7.51
CA MET A 381 -15.65 -5.11 -7.39
C MET A 381 -15.92 -6.47 -8.04
N GLY A 382 -17.08 -7.09 -7.76
CA GLY A 382 -17.47 -8.35 -8.40
C GLY A 382 -17.61 -8.24 -9.92
N GLU A 383 -18.19 -7.15 -10.44
CA GLU A 383 -18.34 -6.90 -11.89
C GLU A 383 -16.98 -6.72 -12.58
N LEU A 384 -16.04 -6.02 -11.94
CA LEU A 384 -14.67 -5.90 -12.44
C LEU A 384 -13.98 -7.26 -12.48
N MET A 385 -14.09 -8.03 -11.38
CA MET A 385 -13.50 -9.35 -11.28
C MET A 385 -14.00 -10.27 -12.40
N ASP A 386 -15.32 -10.37 -12.58
CA ASP A 386 -15.93 -11.23 -13.60
C ASP A 386 -15.43 -10.89 -15.01
N ARG A 387 -15.35 -9.58 -15.32
CA ARG A 387 -14.93 -9.08 -16.63
C ARG A 387 -13.52 -9.55 -17.01
N TYR A 388 -12.64 -9.77 -16.03
CA TYR A 388 -11.22 -10.03 -16.25
C TYR A 388 -10.75 -11.38 -15.72
N SER A 389 -11.65 -12.23 -15.23
CA SER A 389 -11.29 -13.54 -14.67
C SER A 389 -11.78 -14.75 -15.46
N GLY A 390 -12.45 -14.55 -16.60
CA GLY A 390 -12.97 -15.63 -17.43
C GLY A 390 -14.04 -16.50 -16.74
N LEU A 391 -14.73 -15.97 -15.71
CA LEU A 391 -15.81 -16.63 -14.97
C LEU A 391 -17.19 -16.24 -15.47
#